data_AF-A0A7Z7NQ93-F1
#
_entry.id   AF-A0A7Z7NQ93-F1
#
_cell.length_a   1.000
_cell.length_b   1.000
_cell.length_c   1.000
_cell.angle_alpha   90.00
_cell.angle_beta   90.00
_cell.angle_gamma   90.00
#
_symmetry.space_group_name_H-M   'P 1'
#
loop_
_entity.id
_entity.type
_entity.pdbx_description
1 polymer ?
#
loop_
_entity_poly.entity_id
_entity_poly.type
_entity_poly.pdbx_seq_one_letter_code
_entity_poly.pdbx_strand_id
1 'polypeptide(L)'
;MQVNTQMPLFPPVPLTGNGAAATALLLLACSGTKLDRPAPALDLYRGVMYQSYRAHVRGDEAPTVLILSARHGFLAAHTEIAPYDQRMTPQRAEQMLSDLQRYLRPEAWPSRVSRVMLAGGREYRRVMHAALARRYGAALPALEETSGGIGTQRSQLGAFLDGLAPALCDRIGQHPNGTPLYRRYGWIEAGTTVSVAYRATPHLPARKAQVLTLFDGPSGPTADVVVEEVIGGRTKACPRWVAVSNLRPYLTEMPA
;
A
#
# COMPACT_ATOMS: atom_id res chain seq x y z
N MET A 1 -47.28 -21.43 -0.15
CA MET A 1 -46.59 -22.02 1.01
C MET A 1 -45.65 -23.08 0.46
N GLN A 2 -44.33 -23.10 0.61
CA GLN A 2 -43.40 -22.46 1.55
C GLN A 2 -42.18 -21.93 0.79
N VAL A 3 -41.68 -20.75 1.18
CA VAL A 3 -40.41 -20.20 0.70
C VAL A 3 -39.32 -20.75 1.63
N ASN A 4 -38.41 -21.54 1.06
CA ASN A 4 -37.30 -22.12 1.79
C ASN A 4 -36.34 -20.99 2.19
N THR A 5 -36.37 -20.62 3.47
CA THR A 5 -35.56 -19.53 4.01
C THR A 5 -34.19 -20.10 4.35
N GLN A 6 -33.21 -19.93 3.44
CA GLN A 6 -31.81 -20.23 3.76
C GLN A 6 -31.34 -19.23 4.83
N MET A 7 -31.05 -19.74 6.03
CA MET A 7 -30.39 -19.01 7.10
C MET A 7 -28.99 -18.58 6.65
N PRO A 8 -28.56 -17.32 6.89
CA PRO A 8 -27.16 -16.95 6.72
C PRO A 8 -26.33 -17.67 7.79
N LEU A 9 -25.36 -18.47 7.37
CA LEU A 9 -24.51 -19.30 8.23
C LEU A 9 -23.48 -18.52 9.06
N PHE A 10 -23.50 -17.18 9.03
CA PHE A 10 -22.61 -16.35 9.82
C PHE A 10 -23.35 -15.07 10.27
N PRO A 11 -23.26 -14.66 11.55
CA PRO A 11 -23.70 -13.33 11.93
C PRO A 11 -22.82 -12.29 11.21
N PRO A 12 -23.37 -11.15 10.77
CA PRO A 12 -22.53 -10.03 10.34
C PRO A 12 -21.70 -9.61 11.55
N VAL A 13 -20.39 -9.87 11.50
CA VAL A 13 -19.46 -9.26 12.45
C VAL A 13 -19.60 -7.75 12.23
N PRO A 14 -19.93 -6.97 13.28
CA PRO A 14 -20.00 -5.53 13.14
C PRO A 14 -18.63 -5.06 12.64
N LEU A 15 -18.62 -4.34 11.52
CA LEU A 15 -17.46 -3.61 11.04
C LEU A 15 -17.07 -2.63 12.14
N THR A 16 -16.20 -3.06 13.04
CA THR A 16 -15.62 -2.21 14.07
C THR A 16 -14.83 -1.12 13.37
N GLY A 17 -15.43 0.05 13.33
CA GLY A 17 -14.77 1.35 13.33
C GLY A 17 -13.86 1.61 12.15
N ASN A 18 -14.27 2.58 11.33
CA ASN A 18 -13.37 3.39 10.51
C ASN A 18 -12.43 4.21 11.42
N GLY A 19 -11.52 3.54 12.15
CA GLY A 19 -10.38 4.14 12.78
C GLY A 19 -9.27 4.15 11.76
N ALA A 20 -8.76 5.33 11.39
CA ALA A 20 -7.71 5.51 10.38
C ALA A 20 -6.70 4.36 10.44
N ALA A 21 -6.74 3.48 9.42
CA ALA A 21 -6.01 2.24 9.41
C ALA A 21 -4.51 2.53 9.56
N ALA A 22 -3.87 1.91 10.55
CA ALA A 22 -2.45 2.10 10.81
C ALA A 22 -1.66 1.77 9.53
N THR A 23 -0.99 2.78 8.98
CA THR A 23 -0.37 2.73 7.65
C THR A 23 1.08 2.23 7.73
N ALA A 24 1.56 1.59 6.69
CA ALA A 24 2.99 1.28 6.56
C ALA A 24 3.79 2.57 6.32
N LEU A 25 4.91 2.74 7.03
CA LEU A 25 5.80 3.89 6.90
C LEU A 25 7.17 3.46 6.36
N LEU A 26 7.60 4.09 5.27
CA LEU A 26 8.94 3.94 4.71
C LEU A 26 9.75 5.21 5.02
N LEU A 27 10.81 5.06 5.82
CA LEU A 27 11.83 6.09 6.03
C LEU A 27 12.98 5.86 5.06
N LEU A 28 13.13 6.73 4.07
CA LEU A 28 14.09 6.58 2.99
C LEU A 28 15.22 7.63 3.11
N ALA A 29 16.47 7.20 2.97
CA ALA A 29 17.60 8.12 2.91
C ALA A 29 17.56 8.97 1.63
N CYS A 30 18.02 10.22 1.70
CA CYS A 30 18.20 11.02 0.48
C CYS A 30 19.29 10.43 -0.44
N SER A 31 19.24 10.78 -1.73
CA SER A 31 20.20 10.30 -2.73
C SER A 31 21.19 11.38 -3.16
N GLY A 32 22.43 10.99 -3.47
CA GLY A 32 23.39 11.85 -4.17
C GLY A 32 22.89 12.24 -5.56
N THR A 33 22.39 11.27 -6.32
CA THR A 33 21.82 11.46 -7.66
C THR A 33 20.46 12.15 -7.57
N LYS A 34 20.35 13.33 -8.19
CA LYS A 34 19.16 14.19 -8.18
C LYS A 34 18.86 14.70 -9.59
N LEU A 35 17.64 15.14 -9.84
CA LEU A 35 17.35 16.02 -10.96
C LEU A 35 18.12 17.35 -10.81
N ASP A 36 18.27 18.07 -11.91
CA ASP A 36 18.92 19.38 -12.02
C ASP A 36 17.96 20.56 -11.81
N ARG A 37 16.69 20.28 -11.53
CA ARG A 37 15.61 21.26 -11.31
C ARG A 37 14.82 20.95 -10.05
N PRO A 38 14.14 21.95 -9.45
CA PRO A 38 13.20 21.71 -8.36
C PRO A 38 12.14 20.67 -8.74
N ALA A 39 11.85 19.79 -7.80
CA ALA A 39 10.85 18.74 -7.93
C ALA A 39 10.40 18.26 -6.55
N PRO A 40 9.24 17.56 -6.45
CA PRO A 40 8.89 16.78 -5.27
C PRO A 40 10.06 15.87 -4.85
N ALA A 41 10.34 15.77 -3.55
CA ALA A 41 11.50 15.04 -3.03
C ALA A 41 11.60 13.61 -3.58
N LEU A 42 10.48 12.88 -3.65
CA LEU A 42 10.43 11.51 -4.17
C LEU A 42 10.82 11.42 -5.67
N ASP A 43 10.55 12.47 -6.44
CA ASP A 43 10.88 12.58 -7.86
C ASP A 43 12.26 13.19 -8.09
N LEU A 44 12.70 14.09 -7.22
CA LEU A 44 14.02 14.71 -7.26
C LEU A 44 15.10 13.64 -7.16
N TYR A 45 14.99 12.71 -6.20
CA TYR A 45 16.02 11.69 -5.98
C TYR A 45 15.94 10.53 -6.98
N ARG A 46 17.07 10.22 -7.61
CA ARG A 46 17.17 9.25 -8.72
C ARG A 46 18.06 8.04 -8.44
N GLY A 47 18.63 7.93 -7.24
CA GLY A 47 19.49 6.81 -6.87
C GLY A 47 18.78 5.45 -6.85
N VAL A 48 19.57 4.39 -6.77
CA VAL A 48 19.11 2.99 -6.93
C VAL A 48 18.00 2.57 -5.97
N MET A 49 17.96 3.08 -4.74
CA MET A 49 16.87 2.79 -3.80
C MET A 49 15.54 3.40 -4.25
N TYR A 50 15.57 4.59 -4.88
CA TYR A 50 14.37 5.22 -5.46
C TYR A 50 13.92 4.52 -6.73
N GLN A 51 14.86 3.94 -7.50
CA GLN A 51 14.52 3.08 -8.63
C GLN A 51 13.83 1.80 -8.14
N SER A 52 14.37 1.14 -7.12
CA SER A 52 13.73 -0.02 -6.48
C SER A 52 12.35 0.33 -5.91
N TYR A 53 12.22 1.44 -5.19
CA TYR A 53 10.91 1.91 -4.72
C TYR A 53 9.89 2.01 -5.87
N ARG A 54 10.25 2.69 -6.97
CA ARG A 54 9.36 2.86 -8.13
C ARG A 54 9.04 1.54 -8.84
N ALA A 55 9.94 0.56 -8.81
CA ALA A 55 9.73 -0.73 -9.44
C ALA A 55 8.74 -1.61 -8.67
N HIS A 56 8.66 -1.45 -7.35
CA HIS A 56 7.86 -2.30 -6.47
C HIS A 56 6.56 -1.66 -6.00
N VAL A 57 6.46 -0.33 -5.95
CA VAL A 57 5.22 0.33 -5.53
C VAL A 57 4.08 0.10 -6.54
N ARG A 58 2.95 -0.41 -6.06
CA ARG A 58 1.76 -0.72 -6.88
C ARG A 58 0.57 0.13 -6.43
N GLY A 59 0.21 1.16 -7.20
CA GLY A 59 -1.04 1.91 -7.03
C GLY A 59 -1.36 2.36 -5.59
N ASP A 60 -2.59 2.08 -5.14
CA ASP A 60 -3.15 2.49 -3.84
C ASP A 60 -2.49 1.80 -2.62
N GLU A 61 -1.55 0.87 -2.85
CA GLU A 61 -0.88 0.07 -1.80
C GLU A 61 0.48 0.68 -1.40
N ALA A 62 0.74 1.93 -1.78
CA ALA A 62 1.97 2.63 -1.45
C ALA A 62 2.07 2.94 0.06
N PRO A 63 3.23 2.72 0.70
CA PRO A 63 3.43 3.17 2.07
C PRO A 63 3.44 4.71 2.13
N THR A 64 3.20 5.25 3.32
CA THR A 64 3.57 6.64 3.59
C THR A 64 5.10 6.74 3.51
N VAL A 65 5.63 7.63 2.66
CA VAL A 65 7.07 7.80 2.49
C VAL A 65 7.53 9.12 3.13
N LEU A 66 8.49 9.02 4.04
CA LEU A 66 9.26 10.15 4.55
C LEU A 66 10.72 10.01 4.17
N ILE A 67 11.31 11.10 3.72
CA ILE A 67 12.69 11.12 3.25
C ILE A 67 13.55 11.85 4.26
N LEU A 68 14.60 11.21 4.77
CA LEU A 68 15.61 11.86 5.58
C LEU A 68 16.67 12.49 4.68
N SER A 69 16.62 13.82 4.56
CA SER A 69 17.61 14.65 3.89
C SER A 69 18.69 15.13 4.86
N ALA A 70 19.96 14.99 4.47
CA ALA A 70 21.07 15.58 5.22
C ALA A 70 20.97 17.12 5.30
N ARG A 71 20.37 17.78 4.31
CA ARG A 71 20.18 19.24 4.29
C ARG A 71 18.91 19.66 5.03
N HIS A 72 17.79 19.03 4.69
CA HIS A 72 16.48 19.54 5.06
C HIS A 72 15.84 18.83 6.26
N GLY A 73 16.41 17.72 6.76
CA GLY A 73 15.73 16.89 7.75
C GLY A 73 14.73 15.95 7.11
N PHE A 74 13.69 15.57 7.86
CA PHE A 74 12.60 14.74 7.35
C PHE A 74 11.68 15.55 6.45
N LEU A 75 11.38 14.99 5.28
CA LEU A 75 10.55 15.58 4.24
C LEU A 75 9.41 14.62 3.90
N ALA A 76 8.21 15.17 3.68
CA ALA A 76 7.16 14.42 2.99
C ALA A 76 7.56 14.18 1.53
N ALA A 77 7.16 13.05 0.96
CA ALA A 77 7.49 12.66 -0.43
C ALA A 77 7.20 13.74 -1.48
N HIS A 78 6.12 14.51 -1.29
CA HIS A 78 5.65 15.54 -2.22
C HIS A 78 6.27 16.93 -1.96
N THR A 79 7.15 17.07 -0.96
CA THR A 79 7.78 18.37 -0.64
C THR A 79 8.67 18.81 -1.79
N GLU A 80 8.41 19.97 -2.38
CA GLU A 80 9.25 20.50 -3.46
C GLU A 80 10.59 21.01 -2.90
N ILE A 81 11.68 20.53 -3.48
CA ILE A 81 13.05 20.92 -3.09
C ILE A 81 13.94 21.07 -4.32
N ALA A 82 14.86 22.04 -4.27
CA ALA A 82 15.89 22.23 -5.28
C ALA A 82 17.05 21.23 -5.11
N PRO A 83 17.80 20.90 -6.17
CA PRO A 83 19.01 20.09 -6.05
C PRO A 83 20.03 20.73 -5.10
N TYR A 84 20.78 19.87 -4.42
CA TYR A 84 21.81 20.26 -3.46
C TYR A 84 22.87 19.17 -3.32
N ASP A 85 24.03 19.55 -2.81
CA ASP A 85 25.09 18.60 -2.45
C ASP A 85 25.42 18.70 -0.96
N GLN A 86 24.86 17.75 -0.19
CA GLN A 86 25.16 17.59 1.23
C GLN A 86 25.00 16.13 1.60
N ARG A 87 26.06 15.54 2.16
CA ARG A 87 26.10 14.14 2.57
C ARG A 87 25.80 14.00 4.06
N MET A 88 25.18 12.88 4.44
CA MET A 88 25.02 12.49 5.84
C MET A 88 26.33 11.89 6.36
N THR A 89 27.24 12.75 6.82
CA THR A 89 28.44 12.32 7.54
C THR A 89 28.08 11.95 8.98
N PRO A 90 28.97 11.23 9.72
CA PRO A 90 28.75 10.97 11.14
C PRO A 90 28.55 12.26 11.94
N GLN A 91 29.37 13.28 11.71
CA GLN A 91 29.22 14.61 12.34
C GLN A 91 27.85 15.24 12.03
N ARG A 92 27.37 15.11 10.78
CA ARG A 92 26.06 15.63 10.41
C ARG A 92 24.93 14.88 11.11
N ALA A 93 25.05 13.56 11.25
CA ALA A 93 24.10 12.76 12.01
C ALA A 93 24.08 13.17 13.49
N GLU A 94 25.25 13.38 14.12
CA GLU A 94 25.33 13.88 15.50
C GLU A 94 24.66 15.25 15.68
N GLN A 95 24.89 16.19 14.75
CA GLN A 95 24.20 17.49 14.76
C GLN A 95 22.68 17.35 14.65
N MET A 96 22.21 16.40 13.85
CA MET A 96 20.77 16.16 13.71
C MET A 96 20.19 15.44 14.93
N LEU A 97 20.97 14.58 15.60
CA LEU A 97 20.54 13.92 16.83
C LEU A 97 20.44 14.91 18.00
N SER A 98 21.38 15.85 18.11
CA SER A 98 21.39 16.83 19.21
C SER A 98 20.24 17.85 19.13
N ASP A 99 19.77 18.18 17.93
CA ASP A 99 18.62 19.08 17.70
C ASP A 99 17.54 18.42 16.83
N LEU A 100 17.20 17.18 17.15
CA LEU A 100 16.31 16.35 16.33
C LEU A 100 14.95 17.00 16.05
N GLN A 101 14.39 17.69 17.04
CA GLN A 101 13.11 18.39 16.93
C GLN A 101 13.05 19.38 15.76
N ARG A 102 14.17 20.06 15.45
CA ARG A 102 14.26 21.01 14.33
C ARG A 102 14.12 20.34 12.97
N TYR A 103 14.44 19.05 12.89
CA TYR A 103 14.49 18.27 11.66
C TYR A 103 13.29 17.36 11.44
N LEU A 104 12.42 17.15 12.45
CA LEU A 104 11.33 16.17 12.35
C LEU A 104 10.20 16.58 11.40
N ARG A 105 9.79 17.85 11.37
CA ARG A 105 8.57 18.30 10.66
C ARG A 105 7.35 17.46 11.07
N PRO A 106 6.84 17.62 12.31
CA PRO A 106 5.82 16.73 12.89
C PRO A 106 4.58 16.52 12.01
N GLU A 107 4.24 17.51 11.19
CA GLU A 107 3.09 17.52 10.29
C GLU A 107 3.20 16.49 9.17
N ALA A 108 4.43 16.09 8.80
CA ALA A 108 4.66 15.06 7.79
C ALA A 108 4.46 13.65 8.33
N TRP A 109 4.47 13.45 9.66
CA TRP A 109 4.44 12.11 10.25
C TRP A 109 3.00 11.61 10.45
N PRO A 110 2.70 10.38 10.02
CA PRO A 110 1.39 9.78 10.28
C PRO A 110 1.13 9.67 11.79
N SER A 111 -0.15 9.73 12.17
CA SER A 111 -0.54 9.63 13.58
C SER A 111 -0.39 8.22 14.15
N ARG A 112 -0.51 7.19 13.30
CA ARG A 112 -0.39 5.77 13.64
C ARG A 112 0.33 5.01 12.53
N VAL A 113 1.15 4.04 12.93
CA VAL A 113 1.92 3.18 12.03
C VAL A 113 1.83 1.72 12.48
N SER A 114 1.76 0.79 11.53
CA SER A 114 1.67 -0.66 11.80
C SER A 114 2.95 -1.40 11.43
N ARG A 115 3.60 -0.98 10.35
CA ARG A 115 4.88 -1.51 9.85
C ARG A 115 5.79 -0.36 9.47
N VAL A 116 7.09 -0.53 9.71
CA VAL A 116 8.08 0.50 9.39
C VAL A 116 9.29 -0.12 8.70
N MET A 117 9.77 0.50 7.63
CA MET A 117 11.04 0.17 6.98
C MET A 117 12.01 1.35 7.05
N LEU A 118 13.23 1.09 7.51
CA LEU A 118 14.36 2.04 7.45
C LEU A 118 15.28 1.69 6.30
N ALA A 119 15.22 2.47 5.22
CA ALA A 119 16.02 2.26 4.03
C ALA A 119 17.12 3.33 3.94
N GLY A 120 18.35 2.97 4.36
CA GLY A 120 19.47 3.89 4.36
C GLY A 120 20.78 3.33 4.93
N GLY A 121 21.85 4.08 4.70
CA GLY A 121 23.15 3.80 5.34
C GLY A 121 23.09 3.98 6.86
N ARG A 122 24.13 3.47 7.56
CA ARG A 122 24.22 3.47 9.03
C ARG A 122 23.85 4.82 9.65
N GLU A 123 24.45 5.92 9.20
CA GLU A 123 24.20 7.25 9.78
C GLU A 123 22.76 7.74 9.58
N TYR A 124 22.13 7.41 8.45
CA TYR A 124 20.71 7.72 8.24
C TYR A 124 19.84 6.92 9.19
N ARG A 125 20.07 5.61 9.31
CA ARG A 125 19.27 4.74 10.18
C ARG A 125 19.36 5.15 11.64
N ARG A 126 20.53 5.59 12.12
CA ARG A 126 20.68 6.14 13.48
C ARG A 126 19.72 7.30 13.76
N VAL A 127 19.64 8.27 12.84
CA VAL A 127 18.73 9.43 12.96
C VAL A 127 17.27 9.00 12.81
N MET A 128 16.97 8.06 11.91
CA MET A 128 15.62 7.50 11.73
C MET A 128 15.11 6.78 12.98
N HIS A 129 15.96 5.97 13.62
CA HIS A 129 15.64 5.30 14.89
C HIS A 129 15.30 6.32 15.98
N ALA A 130 16.13 7.35 16.15
CA ALA A 130 15.87 8.39 17.15
C ALA A 130 14.55 9.15 16.87
N ALA A 131 14.25 9.40 15.59
CA ALA A 131 13.01 10.04 15.19
C ALA A 131 11.78 9.17 15.48
N LEU A 132 11.85 7.87 15.18
CA LEU A 132 10.77 6.92 15.47
C LEU A 132 10.52 6.81 16.98
N ALA A 133 11.58 6.60 17.76
CA ALA A 133 11.49 6.47 19.21
C ALA A 133 10.86 7.72 19.84
N ARG A 134 11.21 8.90 19.32
CA ARG A 134 10.61 10.17 19.78
C ARG A 134 9.15 10.31 19.36
N ARG A 135 8.77 9.88 18.15
CA ARG A 135 7.42 10.08 17.61
C ARG A 135 6.39 9.09 18.15
N TYR A 136 6.80 7.84 18.36
CA TYR A 136 5.91 6.72 18.68
C TYR A 136 6.24 6.03 20.01
N GLY A 137 7.33 6.40 20.68
CA GLY A 137 7.77 5.79 21.94
C GLY A 137 8.65 4.55 21.74
N ALA A 138 8.93 3.85 22.84
CA ALA A 138 9.86 2.70 22.85
C ALA A 138 9.29 1.41 22.23
N ALA A 139 7.96 1.26 22.22
CA ALA A 139 7.29 0.14 21.56
C ALA A 139 7.18 0.44 20.07
N LEU A 140 8.25 0.16 19.33
CA LEU A 140 8.26 0.36 17.89
C LEU A 140 7.34 -0.67 17.21
N PRO A 141 6.59 -0.26 16.17
CA PRO A 141 5.84 -1.19 15.30
C PRO A 141 6.79 -2.22 14.66
N ALA A 142 6.25 -3.21 13.95
CA ALA A 142 7.06 -4.19 13.22
C ALA A 142 8.08 -3.47 12.31
N LEU A 143 9.34 -3.44 12.77
CA LEU A 143 10.40 -2.61 12.23
C LEU A 143 11.38 -3.47 11.45
N GLU A 144 11.54 -3.12 10.19
CA GLU A 144 12.54 -3.69 9.29
C GLU A 144 13.57 -2.61 8.94
N GLU A 145 14.82 -3.00 8.74
CA GLU A 145 15.85 -2.06 8.31
C GLU A 145 16.82 -2.68 7.32
N THR A 146 17.27 -1.86 6.37
CA THR A 146 18.21 -2.30 5.35
C THR A 146 19.59 -2.58 5.94
N SER A 147 20.19 -3.70 5.54
CA SER A 147 21.51 -4.15 5.98
C SER A 147 22.29 -4.79 4.82
N GLY A 148 23.61 -4.95 4.99
CA GLY A 148 24.48 -5.52 3.96
C GLY A 148 24.75 -4.57 2.78
N GLY A 149 25.18 -5.15 1.65
CA GLY A 149 25.54 -4.41 0.44
C GLY A 149 24.32 -3.85 -0.31
N ILE A 150 24.55 -2.93 -1.26
CA ILE A 150 23.47 -2.21 -1.95
C ILE A 150 22.49 -3.14 -2.67
N GLY A 151 22.94 -4.26 -3.23
CA GLY A 151 22.07 -5.26 -3.85
C GLY A 151 21.11 -5.92 -2.84
N THR A 152 21.63 -6.31 -1.67
CA THR A 152 20.83 -6.86 -0.56
C THR A 152 19.82 -5.85 -0.06
N GLN A 153 20.22 -4.59 0.15
CA GLN A 153 19.31 -3.54 0.60
C GLN A 153 18.17 -3.28 -0.38
N ARG A 154 18.45 -3.35 -1.70
CA ARG A 154 17.42 -3.22 -2.74
C ARG A 154 16.43 -4.38 -2.70
N SER A 155 16.91 -5.60 -2.49
CA SER A 155 16.06 -6.79 -2.32
C SER A 155 15.18 -6.68 -1.07
N GLN A 156 15.74 -6.24 0.06
CA GLN A 156 15.00 -6.01 1.31
C GLN A 156 13.91 -4.95 1.15
N LEU A 157 14.22 -3.83 0.48
CA LEU A 157 13.21 -2.81 0.16
C LEU A 157 12.11 -3.37 -0.74
N GLY A 158 12.47 -4.13 -1.77
CA GLY A 158 11.51 -4.79 -2.65
C GLY A 158 10.58 -5.72 -1.88
N ALA A 159 11.14 -6.63 -1.08
CA ALA A 159 10.38 -7.57 -0.27
C ALA A 159 9.43 -6.88 0.74
N PHE A 160 9.87 -5.77 1.35
CA PHE A 160 9.01 -4.98 2.21
C PHE A 160 7.82 -4.41 1.45
N LEU A 161 8.07 -3.76 0.30
CA LEU A 161 7.04 -3.15 -0.53
C LEU A 161 6.07 -4.19 -1.11
N ASP A 162 6.59 -5.31 -1.62
CA ASP A 162 5.79 -6.42 -2.13
C ASP A 162 4.94 -7.05 -1.01
N GLY A 163 5.49 -7.10 0.21
CA GLY A 163 4.79 -7.57 1.40
C GLY A 163 3.74 -6.58 1.96
N LEU A 164 3.59 -5.39 1.37
CA LEU A 164 2.46 -4.50 1.67
C LEU A 164 1.24 -4.81 0.82
N ALA A 165 1.42 -5.51 -0.31
CA ALA A 165 0.30 -5.95 -1.13
C ALA A 165 -0.62 -6.83 -0.27
N PRO A 166 -1.95 -6.67 -0.37
CA PRO A 166 -2.87 -7.56 0.30
C PRO A 166 -2.59 -9.01 -0.10
N ALA A 167 -2.55 -9.90 0.88
CA ALA A 167 -2.45 -11.32 0.60
C ALA A 167 -3.83 -11.91 0.29
N LEU A 168 -3.85 -12.93 -0.55
CA LEU A 168 -4.98 -13.84 -0.65
C LEU A 168 -5.03 -14.66 0.65
N CYS A 169 -6.13 -14.52 1.39
CA CYS A 169 -6.30 -15.08 2.73
C CYS A 169 -7.58 -15.91 2.84
N ASP A 170 -7.64 -16.75 3.87
CA ASP A 170 -8.76 -17.63 4.17
C ASP A 170 -9.06 -18.56 2.99
N ARG A 171 -8.19 -19.57 2.80
CA ARG A 171 -8.40 -20.57 1.75
C ARG A 171 -9.71 -21.32 1.99
N ILE A 172 -10.60 -21.28 0.99
CA ILE A 172 -11.95 -21.88 1.04
C ILE A 172 -12.12 -23.03 0.05
N GLY A 173 -11.15 -23.29 -0.83
CA GLY A 173 -11.22 -24.40 -1.77
C GLY A 173 -10.11 -24.40 -2.81
N GLN A 174 -10.42 -24.99 -3.96
CA GLN A 174 -9.56 -25.00 -5.14
C GLN A 174 -10.38 -25.21 -6.42
N HIS A 175 -9.93 -24.65 -7.54
CA HIS A 175 -10.44 -24.96 -8.87
C HIS A 175 -10.12 -26.41 -9.27
N PRO A 176 -10.80 -26.97 -10.29
CA PRO A 176 -10.52 -28.33 -10.78
C PRO A 176 -9.07 -28.56 -11.23
N ASN A 177 -8.36 -27.51 -11.66
CA ASN A 177 -6.96 -27.56 -12.04
C ASN A 177 -5.99 -27.46 -10.84
N GLY A 178 -6.51 -27.41 -9.60
CA GLY A 178 -5.72 -27.32 -8.37
C GLY A 178 -5.40 -25.90 -7.90
N THR A 179 -5.75 -24.84 -8.65
CA THR A 179 -5.53 -23.46 -8.22
C THR A 179 -6.31 -23.15 -6.93
N PRO A 180 -5.67 -22.73 -5.82
CA PRO A 180 -6.36 -22.45 -4.56
C PRO A 180 -7.36 -21.29 -4.67
N LEU A 181 -8.49 -21.42 -3.97
CA LEU A 181 -9.53 -20.40 -3.84
C LEU A 181 -9.52 -19.81 -2.43
N TYR A 182 -9.75 -18.51 -2.34
CA TYR A 182 -9.63 -17.69 -1.13
C TYR A 182 -10.88 -16.84 -0.91
N ARG A 183 -11.16 -16.52 0.35
CA ARG A 183 -12.30 -15.69 0.73
C ARG A 183 -11.98 -14.20 0.67
N ARG A 184 -10.72 -13.79 0.90
CA ARG A 184 -10.36 -12.38 1.10
C ARG A 184 -9.10 -11.96 0.35
N TYR A 185 -9.11 -10.70 -0.10
CA TYR A 185 -7.96 -9.98 -0.65
C TYR A 185 -8.13 -8.48 -0.34
N GLY A 186 -7.36 -7.97 0.62
CA GLY A 186 -7.47 -6.57 1.03
C GLY A 186 -8.87 -6.23 1.56
N TRP A 187 -9.54 -5.29 0.90
CA TRP A 187 -10.92 -4.89 1.20
C TRP A 187 -11.98 -5.77 0.52
N ILE A 188 -11.56 -6.66 -0.39
CA ILE A 188 -12.46 -7.52 -1.16
C ILE A 188 -12.69 -8.80 -0.39
N GLU A 189 -13.96 -9.16 -0.21
CA GLU A 189 -14.39 -10.39 0.44
C GLU A 189 -15.46 -11.10 -0.40
N ALA A 190 -15.38 -12.43 -0.45
CA ALA A 190 -16.42 -13.25 -1.07
C ALA A 190 -17.80 -12.94 -0.47
N GLY A 191 -18.79 -12.75 -1.32
CA GLY A 191 -20.14 -12.33 -1.00
C GLY A 191 -20.37 -10.82 -1.10
N THR A 192 -19.31 -10.00 -1.14
CA THR A 192 -19.46 -8.54 -1.24
C THR A 192 -19.88 -8.11 -2.65
N THR A 193 -20.65 -7.01 -2.72
CA THR A 193 -21.00 -6.36 -3.98
C THR A 193 -19.95 -5.32 -4.33
N VAL A 194 -19.48 -5.33 -5.57
CA VAL A 194 -18.45 -4.45 -6.10
C VAL A 194 -18.90 -3.84 -7.43
N SER A 195 -18.27 -2.74 -7.80
CA SER A 195 -18.37 -2.16 -9.13
C SER A 195 -17.19 -2.62 -10.00
N VAL A 196 -17.47 -3.14 -11.19
CA VAL A 196 -16.46 -3.54 -12.17
C VAL A 196 -16.23 -2.39 -13.15
N ALA A 197 -15.00 -1.87 -13.18
CA ALA A 197 -14.55 -0.86 -14.13
C ALA A 197 -13.65 -1.49 -15.21
N TYR A 198 -14.09 -1.47 -16.47
CA TYR A 198 -13.34 -2.06 -17.57
C TYR A 198 -12.28 -1.09 -18.08
N ARG A 199 -11.01 -1.35 -17.73
CA ARG A 199 -9.88 -0.50 -18.18
C ARG A 199 -9.77 -0.41 -19.71
N ALA A 200 -10.11 -1.47 -20.44
CA ALA A 200 -10.09 -1.50 -21.91
C ALA A 200 -11.25 -0.72 -22.56
N THR A 201 -12.30 -0.41 -21.80
CA THR A 201 -13.54 0.25 -22.28
C THR A 201 -14.03 1.24 -21.20
N PRO A 202 -13.23 2.28 -20.89
CA PRO A 202 -13.49 3.18 -19.75
C PRO A 202 -14.76 4.03 -19.91
N HIS A 203 -15.32 4.10 -21.11
CA HIS A 203 -16.57 4.80 -21.42
C HIS A 203 -17.82 4.00 -21.08
N LEU A 204 -17.69 2.70 -20.79
CA LEU A 204 -18.83 1.90 -20.33
C LEU A 204 -19.11 2.15 -18.85
N PRO A 205 -20.38 2.22 -18.45
CA PRO A 205 -20.73 2.39 -17.04
C PRO A 205 -20.22 1.19 -16.23
N ALA A 206 -19.74 1.47 -15.02
CA ALA A 206 -19.34 0.43 -14.10
C ALA A 206 -20.51 -0.53 -13.85
N ARG A 207 -20.23 -1.83 -13.84
CA ARG A 207 -21.26 -2.86 -13.65
C ARG A 207 -21.24 -3.38 -12.23
N LYS A 208 -22.42 -3.52 -11.65
CA LYS A 208 -22.58 -4.19 -10.36
C LYS A 208 -22.21 -5.67 -10.52
N ALA A 209 -21.41 -6.17 -9.59
CA ALA A 209 -21.03 -7.57 -9.55
C ALA A 209 -20.96 -8.08 -8.11
N GLN A 210 -21.25 -9.36 -7.91
CA GLN A 210 -21.04 -10.04 -6.64
C GLN A 210 -19.77 -10.87 -6.70
N VAL A 211 -18.88 -10.71 -5.71
CA VAL A 211 -17.66 -11.52 -5.60
C VAL A 211 -18.03 -12.90 -5.09
N LEU A 212 -17.64 -13.95 -5.80
CA LEU A 212 -17.86 -15.33 -5.36
C LEU A 212 -16.63 -15.87 -4.63
N THR A 213 -15.47 -15.78 -5.27
CA THR A 213 -14.19 -16.28 -4.73
C THR A 213 -13.04 -15.45 -5.29
N LEU A 214 -11.86 -15.60 -4.67
CA LEU A 214 -10.63 -14.96 -5.10
C LEU A 214 -9.56 -16.03 -5.35
N PHE A 215 -8.66 -15.80 -6.29
CA PHE A 215 -7.55 -16.71 -6.59
C PHE A 215 -6.39 -15.96 -7.23
N ASP A 216 -5.23 -16.61 -7.29
CA ASP A 216 -4.09 -16.07 -8.02
C ASP A 216 -4.15 -16.49 -9.49
N GLY A 217 -4.42 -15.51 -10.36
CA GLY A 217 -4.57 -15.72 -11.79
C GLY A 217 -3.29 -15.46 -12.56
N PRO A 218 -3.28 -15.69 -13.89
CA PRO A 218 -2.09 -15.52 -14.74
C PRO A 218 -1.49 -14.10 -14.75
N SER A 219 -2.29 -13.10 -14.37
CA SER A 219 -1.90 -11.69 -14.31
C SER A 219 -2.01 -11.12 -12.90
N GLY A 220 -1.96 -12.00 -11.89
CA GLY A 220 -2.07 -11.66 -10.46
C GLY A 220 -3.46 -11.92 -9.87
N PRO A 221 -3.75 -11.33 -8.69
CA PRO A 221 -4.97 -11.59 -7.95
C PRO A 221 -6.22 -11.31 -8.78
N THR A 222 -7.10 -12.30 -8.82
CA THR A 222 -8.29 -12.33 -9.66
C THR A 222 -9.50 -12.69 -8.82
N ALA A 223 -10.61 -12.01 -9.08
CA ALA A 223 -11.90 -12.33 -8.50
C ALA A 223 -12.76 -13.10 -9.50
N ASP A 224 -13.33 -14.20 -9.06
CA ASP A 224 -14.49 -14.81 -9.72
C ASP A 224 -15.72 -14.03 -9.27
N VAL A 225 -16.40 -13.38 -10.22
CA VAL A 225 -17.53 -12.49 -9.95
C VAL A 225 -18.73 -12.85 -10.82
N VAL A 226 -19.92 -12.56 -10.31
CA VAL A 226 -21.16 -12.60 -11.09
C VAL A 226 -21.56 -11.17 -11.40
N VAL A 227 -21.45 -10.78 -12.67
CA VAL A 227 -21.81 -9.44 -13.15
C VAL A 227 -23.29 -9.42 -13.51
N GLU A 228 -24.00 -8.38 -13.06
CA GLU A 228 -25.37 -8.11 -13.51
C GLU A 228 -25.35 -7.41 -14.87
N GLU A 229 -25.79 -8.10 -15.92
CA GLU A 229 -25.88 -7.57 -17.28
C GLU A 229 -27.33 -7.53 -17.77
N VAL A 230 -27.72 -6.47 -18.49
CA VAL A 230 -29.04 -6.39 -19.14
C VAL A 230 -28.90 -6.90 -20.57
N ILE A 231 -29.44 -8.08 -20.84
CA ILE A 231 -29.40 -8.73 -22.16
C ILE A 231 -30.84 -8.87 -22.65
N GLY A 232 -31.20 -8.15 -23.71
CA GLY A 232 -32.55 -8.17 -24.28
C GLY A 232 -33.63 -7.69 -23.31
N GLY A 233 -33.33 -6.68 -22.49
CA GLY A 233 -34.27 -6.13 -21.49
C GLY A 233 -34.42 -6.94 -20.21
N ARG A 234 -33.69 -8.06 -20.05
CA ARG A 234 -33.68 -8.88 -18.83
C ARG A 234 -32.31 -8.83 -18.15
N THR A 235 -32.31 -8.69 -16.83
CA THR A 235 -31.08 -8.82 -16.02
C THR A 235 -30.65 -10.28 -15.97
N LYS A 236 -29.41 -10.55 -16.36
CA LYS A 236 -28.76 -11.86 -16.31
C LYS A 236 -27.52 -11.79 -15.42
N ALA A 237 -27.32 -12.87 -14.67
CA ALA A 237 -26.14 -13.13 -13.87
C ALA A 237 -25.08 -13.80 -14.75
N CYS A 238 -24.00 -13.07 -15.07
CA CYS A 238 -22.94 -13.53 -15.96
C CYS A 238 -21.65 -13.75 -15.17
N PRO A 239 -21.20 -15.00 -14.95
CA PRO A 239 -19.93 -15.26 -14.27
C PRO A 239 -18.76 -14.80 -15.13
N ARG A 240 -17.80 -14.11 -14.53
CA ARG A 240 -16.59 -13.60 -15.17
C ARG A 240 -15.43 -13.58 -14.19
N TRP A 241 -14.23 -13.80 -14.71
CA TRP A 241 -13.00 -13.52 -13.98
C TRP A 241 -12.56 -12.09 -14.23
N VAL A 242 -12.31 -11.35 -13.15
CA VAL A 242 -11.96 -9.94 -13.21
C VAL A 242 -10.75 -9.71 -12.31
N ALA A 243 -9.70 -9.07 -12.85
CA ALA A 243 -8.54 -8.67 -12.05
C ALA A 243 -9.01 -7.77 -10.89
N VAL A 244 -8.51 -8.00 -9.67
CA VAL A 244 -8.93 -7.22 -8.49
C VAL A 244 -8.71 -5.72 -8.65
N SER A 245 -7.72 -5.33 -9.46
CA SER A 245 -7.40 -3.93 -9.80
C SER A 245 -8.50 -3.21 -10.61
N ASN A 246 -9.44 -3.96 -11.20
CA ASN A 246 -10.61 -3.44 -11.91
C ASN A 246 -11.86 -3.36 -11.01
N LEU A 247 -11.78 -3.79 -9.75
CA LEU A 247 -12.88 -3.71 -8.81
C LEU A 247 -12.83 -2.41 -8.01
N ARG A 248 -14.00 -1.87 -7.69
CA ARG A 248 -14.17 -0.70 -6.83
C ARG A 248 -15.25 -0.99 -5.78
N PRO A 249 -15.18 -0.38 -4.58
CA PRO A 249 -16.27 -0.46 -3.62
C PRO A 249 -17.59 -0.01 -4.27
N TYR A 250 -18.64 -0.81 -4.10
CA TYR A 250 -19.97 -0.43 -4.56
C TYR A 250 -20.56 0.58 -3.58
N LEU A 251 -20.56 1.86 -3.95
CA LEU A 251 -21.27 2.89 -3.19
C LEU A 251 -22.76 2.74 -3.49
N THR A 252 -23.53 2.38 -2.46
CA THR A 252 -24.99 2.44 -2.56
C THR A 252 -25.34 3.93 -2.47
N GLU A 253 -25.87 4.52 -3.55
CA GLU A 253 -26.49 5.84 -3.44
C GLU A 253 -27.57 5.72 -2.35
N MET A 254 -27.39 6.44 -1.24
CA MET A 254 -28.45 6.55 -0.24
C MET A 254 -29.60 7.32 -0.90
N PRO A 255 -30.83 6.80 -0.93
CA PRO A 255 -31.96 7.58 -1.40
C PRO A 255 -32.11 8.81 -0.48
N ALA A 256 -32.22 9.97 -1.11
CA ALA A 256 -32.56 11.24 -0.46
C ALA A 256 -33.99 11.22 0.10
#